data_AF-D9WND1-F1
#
_entry.id   AF-D9WND1-F1
#
_cell.length_a   1.000
_cell.length_b   1.000
_cell.length_c   1.000
_cell.angle_alpha   90.00
_cell.angle_beta   90.00
_cell.angle_gamma   90.00
#
_symmetry.space_group_name_H-M   'P 1'
#
loop_
_entity.id
_entity.type
_entity.pdbx_description
1 polymer ?
#
loop_
_entity_poly.entity_id
_entity_poly.type
_entity_poly.pdbx_seq_one_letter_code
_entity_poly.pdbx_strand_id
1 'polypeptide(L)'
;MVSYMATKKVTVTIPEDLLEEIRSEASERGMSAYIAEAVRLKRDRDRLLELVDWLEEEHGPVTESEQAAALKELDELDAEHERRSAAKGPAGEAA
;
A
#
# COMPACT_ATOMS: atom_id res chain seq x y z
N MET A 1 -22.44 -15.87 -4.20
CA MET A 1 -23.24 -14.73 -4.70
C MET A 1 -22.27 -13.58 -4.90
N VAL A 2 -21.83 -13.35 -6.14
CA VAL A 2 -20.88 -12.26 -6.44
C VAL A 2 -21.66 -10.95 -6.35
N SER A 3 -21.34 -10.14 -5.34
CA SER A 3 -21.93 -8.80 -5.22
C SER A 3 -21.43 -7.96 -6.39
N TYR A 4 -22.33 -7.56 -7.29
CA TYR A 4 -22.03 -6.61 -8.34
C TYR A 4 -21.66 -5.30 -7.65
N MET A 5 -20.40 -4.86 -7.74
CA MET A 5 -19.94 -3.58 -7.19
C MET A 5 -20.71 -2.45 -7.89
N ALA A 6 -21.80 -2.00 -7.29
CA ALA A 6 -22.62 -0.92 -7.82
C ALA A 6 -21.77 0.36 -7.88
N THR A 7 -21.44 0.82 -9.08
CA THR A 7 -20.68 2.05 -9.30
C THR A 7 -21.64 3.24 -9.42
N LYS A 8 -21.33 4.34 -8.72
CA LYS A 8 -22.05 5.61 -8.84
C LYS A 8 -21.16 6.64 -9.53
N LYS A 9 -21.67 7.28 -10.59
CA LYS A 9 -20.97 8.39 -11.25
C LYS A 9 -20.99 9.62 -10.34
N VAL A 10 -19.82 10.23 -10.16
CA VAL A 10 -19.64 11.49 -9.44
C VAL A 10 -18.81 12.42 -10.34
N THR A 11 -19.16 13.70 -10.37
CA THR A 11 -18.39 14.74 -11.06
C THR A 11 -17.51 15.44 -10.03
N VAL A 12 -16.22 15.53 -10.31
CA VAL A 12 -15.23 16.22 -9.48
C VAL A 12 -14.41 17.17 -10.36
N THR A 13 -13.92 18.25 -9.77
CA THR A 13 -13.00 19.18 -10.43
C THR A 13 -11.58 18.77 -10.09
N ILE A 14 -10.73 18.66 -11.11
CA ILE A 14 -9.30 18.37 -10.97
C ILE A 14 -8.51 19.38 -11.80
N PRO A 15 -7.28 19.75 -11.36
CA PRO A 15 -6.37 20.56 -12.15
C PRO A 15 -6.09 19.92 -13.53
N GLU A 16 -5.96 20.76 -14.56
CA GLU A 16 -5.78 20.31 -15.95
C GLU A 16 -4.44 19.59 -16.15
N ASP A 17 -3.36 20.14 -15.58
CA ASP A 17 -2.03 19.55 -15.54
C ASP A 17 -2.07 18.14 -14.93
N LEU A 18 -2.72 17.98 -13.78
CA LEU A 18 -2.86 16.69 -13.12
C LEU A 18 -3.70 15.70 -13.94
N LEU A 19 -4.76 16.16 -14.61
CA LEU A 19 -5.58 15.30 -15.47
C LEU A 19 -4.76 14.74 -16.64
N GLU A 20 -3.91 15.56 -17.27
CA GLU A 20 -3.07 15.14 -18.38
C GLU A 20 -1.96 14.17 -17.94
N GLU A 21 -1.36 14.41 -16.77
CA GLU A 21 -0.42 13.45 -16.15
C GLU A 21 -1.09 12.09 -15.92
N ILE A 22 -2.24 12.07 -15.24
CA ILE A 22 -2.98 10.84 -14.97
C ILE A 22 -3.42 10.15 -16.27
N ARG A 23 -3.83 10.90 -17.30
CA ARG A 23 -4.21 10.32 -18.60
C ARG A 23 -3.06 9.56 -19.25
N SER A 24 -1.84 10.08 -19.14
CA SER A 24 -0.63 9.42 -19.64
C SER A 24 -0.40 8.08 -18.92
N GLU A 25 -0.63 8.05 -17.61
CA GLU A 25 -0.41 6.87 -16.76
C GLU A 25 -1.55 5.83 -16.81
N ALA A 26 -2.79 6.26 -16.99
CA ALA A 26 -3.98 5.43 -16.74
C ALA A 26 -4.13 4.22 -17.69
N SER A 27 -3.39 4.17 -18.81
CA SER A 27 -3.31 3.04 -19.78
C SER A 27 -4.66 2.35 -20.14
N GLU A 28 -4.61 1.17 -20.78
CA GLU A 28 -5.77 0.41 -21.29
C GLU A 28 -6.86 0.12 -20.23
N ARG A 29 -6.54 0.19 -18.93
CA ARG A 29 -7.48 -0.07 -17.83
C ARG A 29 -8.48 1.06 -17.60
N GLY A 30 -8.21 2.26 -18.14
CA GLY A 30 -9.12 3.40 -18.16
C GLY A 30 -9.11 4.26 -16.90
N MET A 31 -9.37 5.55 -17.11
CA MET A 31 -9.33 6.62 -16.09
C MET A 31 -10.12 6.30 -14.81
N SER A 32 -11.32 5.74 -14.94
CA SER A 32 -12.16 5.43 -13.77
C SER A 32 -11.56 4.32 -12.89
N ALA A 33 -10.90 3.32 -13.48
CA ALA A 33 -10.25 2.26 -12.71
C ALA A 33 -9.02 2.81 -11.98
N TYR A 34 -8.21 3.63 -12.66
CA TYR A 34 -7.07 4.32 -12.04
C TYR A 34 -7.49 5.15 -10.84
N ILE A 35 -8.49 6.03 -11.00
CA ILE A 35 -8.98 6.89 -9.92
C ILE A 35 -9.55 6.05 -8.77
N ALA A 36 -10.28 4.98 -9.07
CA ALA A 36 -10.86 4.11 -8.04
C ALA A 36 -9.77 3.45 -7.18
N GLU A 37 -8.67 2.98 -7.78
CA GLU A 37 -7.53 2.44 -7.03
C GLU A 37 -6.80 3.52 -6.24
N ALA A 38 -6.55 4.68 -6.85
CA ALA A 38 -5.88 5.80 -6.17
C ALA A 38 -6.68 6.25 -4.92
N VAL A 39 -8.01 6.33 -5.03
CA VAL A 39 -8.89 6.68 -3.91
C VAL A 39 -8.91 5.58 -2.83
N ARG A 40 -8.86 4.29 -3.22
CA ARG A 40 -8.73 3.18 -2.26
C ARG A 40 -7.43 3.30 -1.47
N LEU A 41 -6.30 3.41 -2.17
CA LEU A 41 -4.98 3.55 -1.56
C LEU A 41 -4.90 4.78 -0.65
N LYS A 42 -5.46 5.91 -1.09
CA LYS A 42 -5.53 7.13 -0.27
C LYS A 42 -6.34 6.91 1.01
N ARG A 43 -7.51 6.30 0.92
CA ARG A 43 -8.35 5.99 2.08
C ARG A 43 -7.66 5.06 3.07
N ASP A 44 -7.00 4.02 2.58
CA ASP A 44 -6.28 3.08 3.43
C ASP A 44 -5.10 3.78 4.13
N ARG A 45 -4.37 4.63 3.40
CA ARG A 45 -3.30 5.46 3.99
C ARG A 45 -3.82 6.43 5.04
N ASP A 46 -4.95 7.08 4.79
CA ASP A 46 -5.54 8.03 5.74
C ASP A 46 -5.94 7.32 7.04
N ARG A 47 -6.47 6.09 6.96
CA ARG A 47 -6.78 5.27 8.13
C ARG A 47 -5.52 4.81 8.88
N LEU A 48 -4.43 4.52 8.17
CA LEU A 48 -3.15 4.20 8.80
C LEU A 48 -2.57 5.41 9.54
N LEU A 49 -2.69 6.61 8.98
CA LEU A 49 -2.27 7.83 9.67
C LEU A 49 -3.07 8.08 10.94
N GLU A 50 -4.40 7.90 10.90
CA GLU A 50 -5.24 8.00 12.09
C GLU A 50 -4.80 7.03 13.20
N LEU A 51 -4.41 5.80 12.83
CA LEU A 51 -3.86 4.84 13.80
C LEU A 51 -2.50 5.30 14.36
N VAL A 52 -1.63 5.85 13.52
CA VAL A 52 -0.34 6.40 13.97
C VAL A 52 -0.58 7.53 14.97
N ASP A 53 -1.47 8.46 14.66
CA ASP A 53 -1.81 9.58 15.53
C ASP A 53 -2.27 9.09 16.91
N TRP A 54 -3.12 8.05 16.97
CA TRP A 54 -3.56 7.46 18.25
C TRP A 54 -2.41 6.82 19.03
N LEU A 55 -1.50 6.11 18.35
CA LEU A 55 -0.34 5.48 18.99
C LEU A 55 0.65 6.52 19.52
N GLU A 56 0.86 7.62 18.79
CA GLU A 56 1.71 8.72 19.23
C GLU A 56 1.09 9.50 20.39
N GLU A 57 -0.24 9.62 20.46
CA GLU A 57 -0.92 10.19 21.62
C GLU A 57 -0.72 9.34 22.89
N GLU A 58 -0.74 8.01 22.77
CA GLU A 58 -0.56 7.09 23.89
C GLU A 58 0.91 6.92 24.32
N HIS A 59 1.83 6.83 23.36
CA HIS A 59 3.22 6.42 23.61
C HIS A 59 4.26 7.53 23.34
N GLY A 60 3.85 8.64 22.73
CA GLY A 60 4.76 9.67 22.22
C GLY A 60 5.27 9.36 20.79
N PRO A 61 5.93 10.33 20.15
CA PRO A 61 6.46 10.17 18.80
C PRO A 61 7.62 9.17 18.78
N VAL A 62 7.73 8.43 17.67
CA VAL A 62 8.82 7.47 17.47
C VAL A 62 10.15 8.21 17.34
N THR A 63 11.13 7.85 18.15
CA THR A 63 12.48 8.42 18.08
C THR A 63 13.29 7.79 16.94
N GLU A 64 14.28 8.53 16.42
CA GLU A 64 15.21 8.00 15.40
C GLU A 64 15.91 6.72 15.86
N SER A 65 16.24 6.62 17.15
CA SER A 65 16.87 5.43 17.72
C SER A 65 15.95 4.22 17.75
N GLU A 66 14.66 4.41 18.07
CA GLU A 66 13.66 3.33 18.06
C GLU A 66 13.39 2.87 16.63
N GLN A 67 13.27 3.83 15.70
CA GLN A 67 13.11 3.52 14.28
C GLN A 67 14.31 2.73 13.74
N ALA A 68 15.54 3.13 14.06
CA ALA A 68 16.74 2.44 13.62
C ALA A 68 16.84 1.02 14.21
N ALA A 69 16.46 0.84 15.47
CA ALA A 69 16.43 -0.48 16.10
C ALA A 69 15.38 -1.40 15.44
N ALA A 70 14.18 -0.89 15.17
CA ALA A 70 13.12 -1.63 14.51
C ALA A 70 13.48 -2.02 13.06
N LEU A 71 14.08 -1.10 12.30
CA LEU A 71 14.55 -1.40 10.93
C LEU A 71 15.63 -2.49 10.92
N LYS A 72 16.57 -2.44 11.88
CA LYS A 72 17.58 -3.49 12.02
C LYS A 72 16.96 -4.85 12.34
N GLU A 73 15.94 -4.90 13.21
CA GLU A 73 15.21 -6.12 13.52
C GLU A 73 14.51 -6.69 12.27
N LEU A 74 13.89 -5.83 11.45
CA LEU A 74 13.27 -6.25 10.18
C LEU A 74 14.31 -6.81 9.20
N ASP A 75 15.46 -6.16 9.04
CA ASP A 75 16.55 -6.64 8.18
C ASP A 75 17.05 -8.03 8.63
N GLU A 76 17.16 -8.25 9.94
CA GLU A 76 17.56 -9.55 10.51
C GLU A 76 16.51 -10.64 10.24
N LEU A 77 15.21 -10.31 10.35
CA LEU A 77 14.10 -11.20 10.03
C LEU A 77 14.06 -11.56 8.54
N ASP A 78 14.25 -10.58 7.67
CA ASP A 78 14.27 -10.78 6.21
C ASP A 78 15.45 -11.67 5.81
N ALA A 79 16.64 -11.41 6.35
CA ALA A 79 17.81 -12.25 6.11
C ALA A 79 17.59 -13.70 6.59
N GLU A 80 16.92 -13.90 7.72
CA GLU A 80 16.57 -15.25 8.19
C GLU A 80 15.52 -15.93 7.28
N HIS A 81 14.51 -15.18 6.84
CA HIS A 81 13.51 -15.69 5.91
C HIS A 81 14.15 -16.14 4.59
N GLU A 82 15.08 -15.35 4.04
CA GLU A 82 15.85 -15.71 2.84
C GLU A 82 16.73 -16.95 3.06
N ARG A 83 17.42 -17.05 4.20
CA ARG A 83 18.19 -18.26 4.53
C ARG A 83 17.30 -19.50 4.57
N ARG A 84 16.12 -19.40 5.19
CA ARG A 84 15.16 -20.51 5.28
C ARG A 84 14.55 -20.86 3.94
N SER A 85 14.20 -19.87 3.11
CA SER A 85 13.63 -20.11 1.78
C SER A 85 14.66 -20.76 0.85
N ALA A 86 15.91 -20.29 0.88
CA ALA A 86 17.01 -20.89 0.12
C ALA A 86 17.32 -22.33 0.57
N ALA A 87 17.27 -22.61 1.87
CA ALA A 87 17.47 -23.96 2.40
C ALA A 87 16.32 -24.93 2.05
N LYS A 88 15.12 -24.42 1.76
CA LYS A 88 13.93 -25.23 1.46
C LYS A 88 13.91 -25.78 0.01
N GLY A 89 14.72 -25.24 -0.90
CA GLY A 89 14.84 -25.69 -2.30
C GLY A 89 13.52 -25.69 -3.09
N PRO A 90 13.50 -26.04 -4.39
CA PRO A 90 12.28 -26.13 -5.18
C PRO A 90 11.51 -27.41 -4.80
N ALA A 91 10.91 -27.42 -3.61
CA ALA A 91 9.96 -28.46 -3.21
C ALA A 91 8.58 -28.12 -3.80
N GLY A 92 8.43 -28.31 -5.12
CA GLY A 92 7.17 -27.99 -5.79
C GLY A 92 7.12 -28.16 -7.31
N GLU A 93 7.91 -29.05 -7.90
CA GLU A 93 7.71 -29.47 -9.30
C GLU A 93 7.86 -31.00 -9.40
N ALA A 94 6.84 -31.73 -8.92
CA ALA A 94 6.57 -33.13 -9.25
C ALA A 94 5.21 -33.56 -8.66
N ALA A 95 4.15 -33.50 -9.48
CA ALA A 95 3.00 -34.42 -9.47
C ALA A 95 2.14 -34.20 -10.72
#